data_AF-A0A7C1DYT3-F1
#
_entry.id   AF-A0A7C1DYT3-F1
#
_cell.length_a   1.000
_cell.length_b   1.000
_cell.length_c   1.000
_cell.angle_alpha   90.00
_cell.angle_beta   90.00
_cell.angle_gamma   90.00
#
_symmetry.space_group_name_H-M   'P 1'
#
loop_
_entity.id
_entity.type
_entity.pdbx_description
1 polymer ?
#
loop_
_entity_poly.entity_id
_entity_poly.type
_entity_poly.pdbx_seq_one_letter_code
_entity_poly.pdbx_strand_id
1 'polypeptide(L)'
;MHHKNIKAIVRKQLKINYRHWNRLNKKDKKRIARMVLDEVERDYDFNHEIKTSEPELLGIEDQMPTPGIMNLEEMERFIESHKNDVLFKLNRHKKHPTYLKDEELRYIDGILDDQIINKLLSYDGYSPCMRGLFPSNYLRAELLKAIKYPEISYRKFCGDDKTYKGHKSNSGYIGMGNKQNRVFIGLPLNKKKMISHVQMSQFRAGLSFKQLVNLMVYILYHFKKAGFLDGGIIHCVDSTELAIERQELLAALTIKGKNIRVYDEIDCDCGKRRKKRDKSEYVIGYRLHTLTAINANTGRSFPLISLLAPANHHDSHFLKYLVQFGKAIGLDLRLITADEAYHDNDDVIYSENNVHLITPPGSK
;
A
#
# COMPACT_ATOMS: atom_id res chain seq x y z
N MET A 1 -6.13 13.92 23.00
CA MET A 1 -6.50 14.07 21.57
C MET A 1 -6.08 15.42 20.96
N HIS A 2 -6.10 16.55 21.68
CA HIS A 2 -5.74 17.88 21.12
C HIS A 2 -4.40 17.95 20.36
N HIS A 3 -3.32 17.34 20.86
CA HIS A 3 -2.04 17.31 20.15
C HIS A 3 -2.12 16.59 18.78
N LYS A 4 -2.89 15.50 18.69
CA LYS A 4 -3.15 14.81 17.42
C LYS A 4 -3.97 15.71 16.49
N ASN A 5 -4.92 16.46 17.05
CA ASN A 5 -5.74 17.40 16.28
C ASN A 5 -4.91 18.55 15.70
N ILE A 6 -4.06 19.19 16.51
CA ILE A 6 -3.13 20.22 16.06
C ILE A 6 -2.24 19.67 14.94
N LYS A 7 -1.67 18.47 15.12
CA LYS A 7 -0.86 17.80 14.09
C LYS A 7 -1.66 17.54 12.80
N ALA A 8 -2.93 17.16 12.89
CA ALA A 8 -3.81 17.00 11.73
C ALA A 8 -4.06 18.32 11.00
N ILE A 9 -4.36 19.40 11.74
CA ILE A 9 -4.53 20.75 11.18
C ILE A 9 -3.26 21.21 10.44
N VAL A 10 -2.09 21.05 11.07
CA VAL A 10 -0.79 21.39 10.48
C VAL A 10 -0.54 20.59 9.20
N ARG A 11 -0.77 19.26 9.21
CA ARG A 11 -0.65 18.41 8.01
C ARG A 11 -1.55 18.92 6.87
N LYS A 12 -2.81 19.24 7.20
CA LYS A 12 -3.81 19.73 6.25
C LYS A 12 -3.42 21.07 5.64
N GLN A 13 -3.02 22.03 6.46
CA GLN A 13 -2.55 23.34 5.99
C GLN A 13 -1.31 23.19 5.09
N LEU A 14 -0.34 22.35 5.47
CA LEU A 14 0.86 22.11 4.66
C LEU A 14 0.51 21.49 3.30
N LYS A 15 -0.35 20.47 3.26
CA LYS A 15 -0.75 19.79 2.01
C LYS A 15 -1.56 20.70 1.09
N ILE A 16 -2.48 21.50 1.63
CA ILE A 16 -3.36 22.36 0.84
C ILE A 16 -2.59 23.56 0.28
N ASN A 17 -1.86 24.27 1.14
CA ASN A 17 -1.23 25.54 0.79
C ASN A 17 0.13 25.34 0.08
N TYR A 18 0.79 24.18 0.25
CA TYR A 18 2.12 23.91 -0.29
C TYR A 18 2.19 22.60 -1.07
N ARG A 19 1.35 22.44 -2.10
CA ARG A 19 1.25 21.23 -2.96
C ARG A 19 2.58 20.76 -3.60
N HIS A 20 3.56 21.65 -3.74
CA HIS A 20 4.89 21.33 -4.25
C HIS A 20 5.95 21.23 -3.16
N TRP A 21 5.56 20.85 -1.94
CA TRP A 21 6.44 20.68 -0.78
C TRP A 21 7.76 20.01 -1.12
N ASN A 22 7.71 18.89 -1.84
CA ASN A 22 8.91 18.10 -2.21
C ASN A 22 9.91 18.83 -3.12
N ARG A 23 9.51 19.93 -3.76
CA ARG A 23 10.37 20.78 -4.60
C ARG A 23 10.99 21.94 -3.83
N LEU A 24 10.50 22.24 -2.62
CA LEU A 24 11.02 23.32 -1.80
C LEU A 24 12.39 22.95 -1.25
N ASN A 25 13.28 23.94 -1.16
CA ASN A 25 14.55 23.75 -0.50
C ASN A 25 14.35 23.67 1.03
N LYS A 26 15.36 23.14 1.71
CA LYS A 26 15.37 22.94 3.16
C LYS A 26 15.11 24.21 3.98
N LYS A 27 15.65 25.36 3.56
CA LYS A 27 15.49 26.63 4.30
C LYS A 27 14.04 27.09 4.25
N ASP A 28 13.43 27.04 3.07
CA ASP A 28 12.02 27.40 2.89
C ASP A 28 11.10 26.45 3.65
N LYS A 29 11.35 25.14 3.58
CA LYS A 29 10.60 24.14 4.36
C LYS A 29 10.63 24.42 5.87
N LYS A 30 11.81 24.75 6.43
CA LYS A 30 11.93 25.11 7.87
C LYS A 30 11.15 26.36 8.22
N ARG A 31 11.26 27.42 7.39
CA ARG A 31 10.53 28.67 7.61
C ARG A 31 9.02 28.44 7.59
N ILE A 32 8.53 27.72 6.57
CA ILE A 32 7.10 27.43 6.40
C ILE A 32 6.59 26.53 7.52
N ALA A 33 7.30 25.45 7.86
CA ALA A 33 6.89 24.54 8.93
C ALA A 33 6.76 25.26 10.28
N ARG A 34 7.68 26.19 10.59
CA ARG A 34 7.61 26.99 11.82
C ARG A 34 6.44 27.97 11.77
N MET A 35 6.29 28.71 10.68
CA MET A 35 5.19 29.65 10.49
C MET A 35 3.82 28.99 10.67
N VAL A 36 3.61 27.84 10.05
CA VAL A 36 2.36 27.06 10.16
C VAL A 36 2.14 26.54 11.59
N LEU A 37 3.19 26.07 12.27
CA LEU A 37 3.06 25.65 13.67
C LEU A 37 2.67 26.81 14.59
N ASP A 38 3.31 27.97 14.44
CA ASP A 38 3.07 29.16 15.26
C ASP A 38 1.66 29.74 15.01
N GLU A 39 1.18 29.69 13.77
CA GLU A 39 -0.19 30.08 13.39
C GLU A 39 -1.23 29.16 14.05
N VAL A 40 -1.06 27.84 13.90
CA VAL A 40 -1.99 26.87 14.49
C VAL A 40 -1.98 26.97 16.01
N GLU A 41 -0.83 27.13 16.66
CA GLU A 41 -0.77 27.30 18.12
C GLU A 41 -1.54 28.53 18.60
N ARG A 42 -1.39 29.67 17.91
CA ARG A 42 -2.05 30.93 18.29
C ARG A 42 -3.56 30.84 18.20
N ASP A 43 -4.06 30.15 17.17
CA ASP A 43 -5.49 30.10 16.86
C ASP A 43 -6.20 28.88 17.50
N TYR A 44 -5.44 27.96 18.12
CA TYR A 44 -6.00 26.74 18.68
C TYR A 44 -6.64 26.96 20.05
N ASP A 45 -7.96 26.81 20.12
CA ASP A 45 -8.67 26.79 21.40
C ASP A 45 -8.67 25.39 22.03
N PHE A 46 -8.04 25.27 23.20
CA PHE A 46 -7.99 24.04 24.00
C PHE A 46 -9.28 23.72 24.73
N ASN A 47 -10.22 24.66 24.83
CA ASN A 47 -11.50 24.47 25.51
C ASN A 47 -12.58 23.91 24.58
N HIS A 48 -12.37 24.00 23.26
CA HIS A 48 -13.32 23.46 22.28
C HIS A 48 -13.22 21.95 22.14
N GLU A 49 -14.38 21.31 21.96
CA GLU A 49 -14.47 19.90 21.63
C GLU A 49 -13.85 19.60 20.26
N ILE A 50 -13.15 18.47 20.15
CA ILE A 50 -12.47 18.05 18.93
C ILE A 50 -13.51 17.45 17.97
N LYS A 51 -13.85 18.19 16.92
CA LYS A 51 -14.75 17.72 15.85
C LYS A 51 -14.07 16.82 14.81
N THR A 52 -12.73 16.77 14.81
CA THR A 52 -11.94 16.00 13.85
C THR A 52 -12.15 14.50 14.05
N SER A 53 -12.42 13.80 12.96
CA SER A 53 -12.68 12.36 12.98
C SER A 53 -11.47 11.56 13.47
N GLU A 54 -11.71 10.43 14.12
CA GLU A 54 -10.65 9.55 14.61
C GLU A 54 -9.66 9.10 13.49
N PRO A 55 -10.11 8.72 12.27
CA PRO A 55 -9.20 8.42 11.16
C PRO A 55 -8.27 9.59 10.78
N GLU A 56 -8.77 10.83 10.78
CA GLU A 56 -7.96 12.03 10.46
C GLU A 56 -6.95 12.32 11.57
N LEU A 57 -7.30 12.08 12.84
CA LEU A 57 -6.39 12.17 13.97
C LEU A 57 -5.29 11.10 13.95
N LEU A 58 -5.55 9.95 13.32
CA LEU A 58 -4.61 8.85 13.15
C LEU A 58 -3.84 8.90 11.81
N GLY A 59 -4.17 9.83 10.92
CA GLY A 59 -3.52 9.96 9.62
C GLY A 59 -3.85 8.85 8.62
N ILE A 60 -5.02 8.23 8.76
CA ILE A 60 -5.49 7.13 7.90
C ILE A 60 -6.77 7.49 7.15
N GLU A 61 -7.16 8.77 7.12
CA GLU A 61 -8.39 9.25 6.49
C GLU A 61 -8.52 8.85 5.02
N ASP A 62 -7.43 8.92 4.27
CA ASP A 62 -7.37 8.56 2.84
C ASP A 62 -7.31 7.03 2.61
N GLN A 63 -7.25 6.25 3.69
CA GLN A 63 -7.15 4.79 3.68
C GLN A 63 -8.43 4.11 4.20
N MET A 64 -9.54 4.84 4.26
CA MET A 64 -10.85 4.29 4.66
C MET A 64 -11.61 3.70 3.48
N PRO A 65 -12.56 2.77 3.72
CA PRO A 65 -13.44 2.27 2.67
C PRO A 65 -14.18 3.44 2.00
N THR A 66 -13.98 3.59 0.69
CA THR A 66 -14.56 4.67 -0.11
C THR A 66 -15.41 4.10 -1.24
N PRO A 67 -16.40 4.86 -1.77
CA PRO A 67 -17.18 4.43 -2.92
C PRO A 67 -16.31 3.97 -4.10
N GLY A 68 -16.62 2.79 -4.63
CA GLY A 68 -15.90 2.17 -5.75
C GLY A 68 -14.77 1.22 -5.34
N ILE A 69 -14.51 1.04 -4.05
CA ILE A 69 -13.80 -0.15 -3.56
C ILE A 69 -14.77 -1.33 -3.65
N MET A 70 -14.37 -2.38 -4.36
CA MET A 70 -15.16 -3.60 -4.53
C MET A 70 -14.90 -4.59 -3.41
N ASN A 71 -15.95 -5.25 -2.94
CA ASN A 71 -15.80 -6.47 -2.15
C ASN A 71 -15.56 -7.70 -3.05
N LEU A 72 -15.32 -8.87 -2.45
CA LEU A 72 -15.06 -10.12 -3.18
C LEU A 72 -16.20 -10.53 -4.13
N GLU A 73 -17.46 -10.36 -3.73
CA GLU A 73 -18.63 -10.70 -4.56
C GLU A 73 -18.84 -9.72 -5.72
N GLU A 74 -18.60 -8.43 -5.49
CA GLU A 74 -18.61 -7.40 -6.52
C GLU A 74 -17.48 -7.63 -7.53
N MET A 75 -16.29 -7.98 -7.06
CA MET A 75 -15.16 -8.34 -7.92
C MET A 75 -15.48 -9.58 -8.76
N GLU A 76 -16.11 -10.59 -8.18
CA GLU A 76 -16.57 -11.78 -8.91
C GLU A 76 -17.54 -11.39 -10.03
N ARG A 77 -18.61 -10.65 -9.72
CA ARG A 77 -19.58 -10.15 -10.71
C ARG A 77 -18.90 -9.29 -11.78
N PHE A 78 -17.96 -8.43 -11.40
CA PHE A 78 -17.19 -7.60 -12.33
C PHE A 78 -16.40 -8.46 -13.33
N ILE A 79 -15.68 -9.47 -12.83
CA ILE A 79 -14.92 -10.41 -13.66
C ILE A 79 -15.84 -11.24 -14.57
N GLU A 80 -16.96 -11.75 -14.05
CA GLU A 80 -17.91 -12.54 -14.82
C GLU A 80 -18.56 -11.75 -15.94
N SER A 81 -18.97 -10.50 -15.66
CA SER A 81 -19.52 -9.60 -16.68
C SER A 81 -18.55 -9.40 -17.84
N HIS A 82 -17.25 -9.28 -17.53
CA HIS A 82 -16.20 -9.11 -18.53
C HIS A 82 -15.93 -10.40 -19.31
N LYS A 83 -15.98 -11.56 -18.65
CA LYS A 83 -15.82 -12.86 -19.32
C LYS A 83 -16.99 -13.24 -20.22
N ASN A 84 -18.18 -12.73 -19.91
CA ASN A 84 -19.40 -13.00 -20.66
C ASN A 84 -19.55 -12.11 -21.90
N ASP A 85 -18.73 -11.05 -22.03
CA ASP A 85 -18.63 -10.22 -23.21
C ASP A 85 -18.26 -11.07 -24.45
N VAL A 86 -18.98 -10.83 -25.55
CA VAL A 86 -18.82 -11.54 -26.83
C VAL A 86 -17.37 -11.44 -27.33
N LEU A 87 -16.75 -10.27 -27.17
CA LEU A 87 -15.36 -10.04 -27.61
C LEU A 87 -14.35 -10.83 -26.77
N PHE A 88 -14.66 -11.08 -25.49
CA PHE A 88 -13.81 -11.87 -24.61
C PHE A 88 -13.85 -13.37 -24.99
N LYS A 89 -15.05 -13.88 -25.31
CA LYS A 89 -15.24 -15.28 -25.73
C LYS A 89 -14.48 -15.62 -27.01
N LEU A 90 -14.33 -14.67 -27.94
CA LEU A 90 -13.55 -14.83 -29.17
C LEU A 90 -12.04 -14.96 -28.91
N ASN A 91 -11.54 -14.47 -27.76
CA ASN A 91 -10.10 -14.42 -27.44
C ASN A 91 -9.69 -15.38 -26.31
N ARG A 92 -10.53 -16.38 -26.01
CA ARG A 92 -10.37 -17.29 -24.86
C ARG A 92 -9.11 -18.16 -24.90
N HIS A 93 -8.56 -18.41 -26.08
CA HIS A 93 -7.36 -19.24 -26.25
C HIS A 93 -6.08 -18.39 -26.09
N LYS A 94 -5.68 -18.13 -24.83
CA LYS A 94 -4.32 -17.71 -24.53
C LYS A 94 -3.38 -18.90 -24.74
N LYS A 95 -2.83 -19.06 -25.95
CA LYS A 95 -1.62 -19.89 -26.09
C LYS A 95 -0.53 -19.24 -25.26
N HIS A 96 0.03 -19.98 -24.30
CA HIS A 96 1.20 -19.46 -23.59
C HIS A 96 2.26 -19.06 -24.61
N PRO A 97 2.82 -17.85 -24.48
CA PRO A 97 3.86 -17.42 -25.39
C PRO A 97 5.02 -18.42 -25.38
N THR A 98 5.52 -18.79 -26.55
CA THR A 98 6.63 -19.77 -26.71
C THR A 98 7.89 -19.41 -25.92
N TYR A 99 8.08 -18.13 -25.59
CA TYR A 99 9.24 -17.63 -24.87
C TYR A 99 9.07 -17.63 -23.34
N LEU A 100 7.87 -17.87 -22.80
CA LEU A 100 7.64 -17.90 -21.36
C LEU A 100 7.86 -19.33 -20.84
N LYS A 101 9.09 -19.65 -20.42
CA LYS A 101 9.49 -21.00 -20.01
C LYS A 101 9.43 -21.22 -18.50
N ASP A 102 9.73 -20.19 -17.72
CA ASP A 102 9.68 -20.23 -16.25
C ASP A 102 8.27 -20.59 -15.73
N GLU A 103 8.17 -21.67 -14.96
CA GLU A 103 6.90 -22.26 -14.51
C GLU A 103 6.12 -21.32 -13.60
N GLU A 104 6.80 -20.63 -12.68
CA GLU A 104 6.19 -19.67 -11.75
C GLU A 104 5.62 -18.48 -12.53
N LEU A 105 6.37 -17.91 -13.48
CA LEU A 105 5.88 -16.83 -14.32
C LEU A 105 4.74 -17.28 -15.25
N ARG A 106 4.75 -18.53 -15.75
CA ARG A 106 3.64 -19.09 -16.53
C ARG A 106 2.37 -19.23 -15.70
N TYR A 107 2.50 -19.68 -14.45
CA TYR A 107 1.38 -19.81 -13.53
C TYR A 107 0.74 -18.45 -13.27
N ILE A 108 1.57 -17.44 -12.94
CA ILE A 108 1.10 -16.06 -12.72
C ILE A 108 0.46 -15.49 -13.99
N ASP A 109 1.07 -15.67 -15.16
CA ASP A 109 0.51 -15.23 -16.44
C ASP A 109 -0.88 -15.83 -16.74
N GLY A 110 -1.10 -17.08 -16.33
CA GLY A 110 -2.39 -17.76 -16.45
C GLY A 110 -3.48 -17.19 -15.54
N ILE A 111 -3.10 -16.63 -14.39
CA ILE A 111 -4.04 -15.99 -13.44
C ILE A 111 -4.39 -14.57 -13.87
N LEU A 112 -3.40 -13.81 -14.35
CA LEU A 112 -3.56 -12.39 -14.64
C LEU A 112 -4.38 -12.13 -15.92
N ASP A 113 -5.36 -11.25 -15.80
CA ASP A 113 -6.14 -10.73 -16.89
C ASP A 113 -5.83 -9.24 -17.11
N ASP A 114 -5.05 -8.96 -18.14
CA ASP A 114 -4.61 -7.61 -18.50
C ASP A 114 -5.78 -6.66 -18.77
N GLN A 115 -6.91 -7.12 -19.31
CA GLN A 115 -8.05 -6.25 -19.57
C GLN A 115 -8.72 -5.83 -18.26
N ILE A 116 -8.90 -6.77 -17.33
CA ILE A 116 -9.39 -6.49 -15.98
C ILE A 116 -8.42 -5.55 -15.25
N ILE A 117 -7.12 -5.88 -15.22
CA ILE A 117 -6.09 -5.06 -14.57
C ILE A 117 -6.08 -3.64 -15.13
N ASN A 118 -6.18 -3.49 -16.45
CA ASN A 118 -6.23 -2.17 -17.07
C ASN A 118 -7.48 -1.40 -16.63
N LYS A 119 -8.66 -2.02 -16.55
CA LYS A 119 -9.86 -1.36 -16.03
C LYS A 119 -9.72 -0.96 -14.56
N LEU A 120 -9.11 -1.81 -13.73
CA LEU A 120 -8.90 -1.54 -12.30
C LEU A 120 -7.91 -0.40 -12.04
N LEU A 121 -6.86 -0.31 -12.86
CA LEU A 121 -5.73 0.61 -12.63
C LEU A 121 -5.73 1.84 -13.54
N SER A 122 -6.71 1.98 -14.44
CA SER A 122 -6.86 3.18 -15.26
C SER A 122 -7.34 4.35 -14.40
N TYR A 123 -6.83 5.54 -14.70
CA TYR A 123 -7.28 6.79 -14.09
C TYR A 123 -8.47 7.38 -14.88
N ASP A 124 -9.22 8.30 -14.28
CA ASP A 124 -10.36 8.94 -14.93
C ASP A 124 -9.91 9.75 -16.17
N GLY A 125 -10.49 9.46 -17.33
CA GLY A 125 -10.03 10.01 -18.62
C GLY A 125 -8.90 9.21 -19.30
N TYR A 126 -8.62 7.99 -18.82
CA TYR A 126 -7.74 7.05 -19.53
C TYR A 126 -8.35 6.63 -20.87
N SER A 127 -7.66 6.94 -21.97
CA SER A 127 -8.01 6.46 -23.31
C SER A 127 -6.95 5.48 -23.85
N PRO A 128 -7.31 4.20 -24.08
CA PRO A 128 -6.40 3.17 -24.59
C PRO A 128 -5.69 3.53 -25.91
N CYS A 129 -6.36 4.26 -26.82
CA CYS A 129 -5.86 4.50 -28.18
C CYS A 129 -4.64 5.44 -28.23
N MET A 130 -4.42 6.24 -27.19
CA MET A 130 -3.38 7.26 -27.15
C MET A 130 -2.04 6.75 -26.59
N ARG A 131 -1.98 5.50 -26.08
CA ARG A 131 -0.81 5.02 -25.33
C ARG A 131 -0.23 3.75 -25.89
N GLY A 132 1.10 3.70 -25.84
CA GLY A 132 1.84 2.50 -26.17
C GLY A 132 1.88 1.46 -25.04
N LEU A 133 1.86 1.89 -23.78
CA LEU A 133 1.97 1.02 -22.61
C LEU A 133 0.72 1.17 -21.75
N PHE A 134 0.28 0.04 -21.22
CA PHE A 134 -0.92 -0.08 -20.40
C PHE A 134 -0.55 -0.28 -18.92
N PRO A 135 -1.45 0.06 -17.97
CA PRO A 135 -1.26 -0.24 -16.56
C PRO A 135 -0.79 -1.68 -16.27
N SER A 136 -1.34 -2.67 -16.99
CA SER A 136 -0.95 -4.08 -16.85
C SER A 136 0.53 -4.33 -17.15
N ASN A 137 1.13 -3.59 -18.10
CA ASN A 137 2.56 -3.71 -18.38
C ASN A 137 3.40 -3.24 -17.19
N TYR A 138 3.02 -2.12 -16.56
CA TYR A 138 3.74 -1.62 -15.40
C TYR A 138 3.55 -2.54 -14.18
N LEU A 139 2.33 -3.04 -13.95
CA LEU A 139 2.07 -4.01 -12.88
C LEU A 139 2.89 -5.29 -13.07
N ARG A 140 2.88 -5.88 -14.28
CA ARG A 140 3.66 -7.10 -14.56
C ARG A 140 5.16 -6.86 -14.41
N ALA A 141 5.66 -5.67 -14.73
CA ALA A 141 7.05 -5.31 -14.48
C ALA A 141 7.37 -5.18 -12.98
N GLU A 142 6.45 -4.64 -12.17
CA GLU A 142 6.58 -4.64 -10.70
C GLU A 142 6.59 -6.07 -10.14
N LEU A 143 5.65 -6.93 -10.58
CA LEU A 143 5.59 -8.33 -10.15
C LEU A 143 6.88 -9.08 -10.51
N LEU A 144 7.35 -8.96 -11.75
CA LEU A 144 8.60 -9.58 -12.18
C LEU A 144 9.78 -9.14 -11.32
N LYS A 145 9.88 -7.83 -11.06
CA LYS A 145 10.95 -7.29 -10.22
C LYS A 145 10.84 -7.82 -8.79
N ALA A 146 9.65 -7.80 -8.19
CA ALA A 146 9.43 -8.24 -6.81
C ALA A 146 9.77 -9.74 -6.62
N ILE A 147 9.40 -10.57 -7.60
CA ILE A 147 9.55 -12.02 -7.52
C ILE A 147 10.97 -12.46 -7.87
N LYS A 148 11.53 -11.96 -8.99
CA LYS A 148 12.80 -12.46 -9.53
C LYS A 148 14.00 -11.56 -9.23
N TYR A 149 13.79 -10.27 -8.98
CA TYR A 149 14.87 -9.27 -8.86
C TYR A 149 14.65 -8.24 -7.73
N PRO A 150 14.31 -8.67 -6.50
CA PRO A 150 13.92 -7.76 -5.42
C PRO A 150 15.04 -6.76 -5.08
N GLU A 151 16.28 -7.23 -5.06
CA GLU A 151 17.48 -6.46 -4.68
C GLU A 151 17.96 -5.47 -5.76
N ILE A 152 17.47 -5.62 -7.00
CA ILE A 152 17.95 -4.81 -8.12
C ILE A 152 17.26 -3.45 -8.10
N SER A 153 18.02 -2.38 -8.28
CA SER A 153 17.47 -1.02 -8.39
C SER A 153 16.61 -0.88 -9.65
N TYR A 154 15.55 -0.05 -9.60
CA TYR A 154 14.69 0.19 -10.76
C TYR A 154 15.45 0.69 -11.99
N ARG A 155 16.49 1.53 -11.80
CA ARG A 155 17.34 2.00 -12.91
C ARG A 155 18.05 0.85 -13.61
N LYS A 156 18.65 -0.06 -12.85
CA LYS A 156 19.36 -1.23 -13.38
C LYS A 156 18.38 -2.23 -14.00
N PHE A 157 17.26 -2.51 -13.32
CA PHE A 157 16.19 -3.38 -13.81
C PHE A 157 15.65 -2.90 -15.17
N CYS A 158 15.31 -1.61 -15.30
CA CYS A 158 14.81 -1.02 -16.54
C CYS A 158 15.88 -0.83 -17.64
N GLY A 159 17.16 -1.12 -17.33
CA GLY A 159 18.26 -0.84 -18.24
C GLY A 159 18.43 0.65 -18.54
N ASP A 160 18.18 1.52 -17.57
CA ASP A 160 18.45 2.97 -17.64
C ASP A 160 19.81 3.33 -16.98
N ASP A 161 20.54 2.33 -16.50
CA ASP A 161 21.88 2.48 -15.97
C ASP A 161 22.90 2.70 -17.10
N LYS A 162 23.45 3.93 -17.18
CA LYS A 162 24.37 4.35 -18.24
C LYS A 162 25.83 3.93 -17.99
N THR A 163 26.12 3.23 -16.90
CA THR A 163 27.49 2.83 -16.53
C THR A 163 28.13 1.83 -17.50
N TYR A 164 27.34 1.16 -18.35
CA TYR A 164 27.86 0.22 -19.35
C TYR A 164 27.18 0.38 -20.72
N LYS A 165 27.96 0.10 -21.78
CA LYS A 165 27.50 0.23 -23.18
C LYS A 165 26.44 -0.82 -23.50
N GLY A 166 25.37 -0.41 -24.17
CA GLY A 166 24.30 -1.32 -24.59
C GLY A 166 23.32 -1.71 -23.46
N HIS A 167 23.25 -0.94 -22.38
CA HIS A 167 22.40 -1.20 -21.21
C HIS A 167 20.93 -1.53 -21.51
N LYS A 168 20.34 -0.97 -22.56
CA LYS A 168 18.95 -1.32 -23.00
C LYS A 168 18.88 -2.59 -23.85
N SER A 169 19.93 -2.88 -24.60
CA SER A 169 19.99 -4.07 -25.45
C SER A 169 20.32 -5.32 -24.64
N ASN A 170 21.27 -5.20 -23.71
CA ASN A 170 21.94 -6.32 -23.05
C ASN A 170 21.58 -6.45 -21.55
N SER A 171 20.66 -5.63 -21.02
CA SER A 171 20.19 -5.80 -19.64
C SER A 171 19.62 -7.20 -19.45
N GLY A 172 20.18 -7.94 -18.48
CA GLY A 172 19.75 -9.29 -18.11
C GLY A 172 18.32 -9.34 -17.56
N TYR A 173 17.69 -8.19 -17.30
CA TYR A 173 16.36 -8.09 -16.71
C TYR A 173 15.29 -7.93 -17.78
N ILE A 174 15.06 -6.71 -18.28
CA ILE A 174 14.04 -6.44 -19.31
C ILE A 174 14.63 -5.96 -20.64
N GLY A 175 15.94 -6.12 -20.81
CA GLY A 175 16.66 -5.75 -22.03
C GLY A 175 16.15 -6.48 -23.26
N MET A 176 16.42 -5.95 -24.45
CA MET A 176 15.92 -6.49 -25.73
C MET A 176 16.24 -7.98 -25.94
N GLY A 177 17.38 -8.45 -25.43
CA GLY A 177 17.76 -9.87 -25.49
C GLY A 177 16.92 -10.79 -24.59
N ASN A 178 16.33 -10.29 -23.51
CA ASN A 178 15.56 -11.09 -22.57
C ASN A 178 14.08 -11.22 -23.00
N LYS A 179 13.85 -12.09 -23.99
CA LYS A 179 12.51 -12.32 -24.56
C LYS A 179 11.49 -12.82 -23.54
N GLN A 180 11.89 -13.69 -22.60
CA GLN A 180 10.98 -14.25 -21.59
C GLN A 180 10.37 -13.16 -20.72
N ASN A 181 11.22 -12.34 -20.11
CA ASN A 181 10.77 -11.29 -19.20
C ASN A 181 9.95 -10.22 -19.93
N ARG A 182 10.34 -9.86 -21.15
CA ARG A 182 9.57 -8.93 -21.99
C ARG A 182 8.18 -9.47 -22.31
N VAL A 183 8.09 -10.75 -22.64
CA VAL A 183 6.83 -11.43 -22.91
C VAL A 183 5.95 -11.50 -21.66
N PHE A 184 6.52 -11.84 -20.50
CA PHE A 184 5.79 -11.82 -19.23
C PHE A 184 5.20 -10.44 -18.92
N ILE A 185 5.94 -9.36 -19.24
CA ILE A 185 5.46 -7.97 -19.07
C ILE A 185 4.37 -7.60 -20.10
N GLY A 186 4.27 -8.32 -21.21
CA GLY A 186 3.40 -7.96 -22.33
C GLY A 186 4.02 -6.94 -23.28
N LEU A 187 5.36 -6.83 -23.32
CA LEU A 187 6.07 -5.97 -24.27
C LEU A 187 6.19 -6.66 -25.63
N PRO A 188 5.91 -5.95 -26.75
CA PRO A 188 6.10 -6.50 -28.09
C PRO A 188 7.58 -6.83 -28.35
N LEU A 189 7.84 -8.03 -28.87
CA LEU A 189 9.19 -8.49 -29.22
C LEU A 189 9.70 -7.91 -30.55
N ASN A 190 8.80 -7.56 -31.46
CA ASN A 190 9.13 -6.97 -32.75
C ASN A 190 9.38 -5.45 -32.70
N LYS A 191 9.10 -4.80 -31.57
CA LYS A 191 9.32 -3.36 -31.38
C LYS A 191 10.38 -3.12 -30.31
N LYS A 192 11.19 -2.08 -30.48
CA LYS A 192 12.18 -1.61 -29.48
C LYS A 192 11.54 -0.88 -28.30
N LYS A 193 10.37 -1.34 -27.85
CA LYS A 193 9.63 -0.76 -26.74
C LYS A 193 10.21 -1.22 -25.41
N MET A 194 10.41 -0.30 -24.48
CA MET A 194 10.91 -0.57 -23.14
C MET A 194 10.20 0.31 -22.12
N ILE A 195 10.23 -0.13 -20.87
CA ILE A 195 9.76 0.63 -19.73
C ILE A 195 10.96 1.32 -19.08
N SER A 196 10.84 2.61 -18.76
CA SER A 196 11.87 3.34 -18.01
C SER A 196 11.58 3.35 -16.51
N HIS A 197 12.62 3.56 -15.69
CA HIS A 197 12.46 3.70 -14.24
C HIS A 197 11.60 4.92 -13.85
N VAL A 198 11.60 5.96 -14.68
CA VAL A 198 10.75 7.15 -14.49
C VAL A 198 9.28 6.77 -14.68
N GLN A 199 8.95 5.99 -15.71
CA GLN A 199 7.59 5.51 -15.94
C GLN A 199 7.12 4.59 -14.80
N MET A 200 7.98 3.68 -14.32
CA MET A 200 7.66 2.85 -13.15
C MET A 200 7.40 3.70 -11.90
N SER A 201 8.23 4.73 -11.68
CA SER A 201 8.06 5.66 -10.55
C SER A 201 6.76 6.46 -10.67
N GLN A 202 6.42 6.95 -11.86
CA GLN A 202 5.18 7.68 -12.12
C GLN A 202 3.95 6.77 -11.96
N PHE A 203 4.05 5.51 -12.42
CA PHE A 203 3.00 4.52 -12.23
C PHE A 203 2.73 4.31 -10.73
N ARG A 204 3.76 3.98 -9.93
CA ARG A 204 3.59 3.76 -8.48
C ARG A 204 3.03 4.99 -7.76
N ALA A 205 3.56 6.18 -8.05
CA ALA A 205 3.11 7.42 -7.43
C ALA A 205 1.71 7.87 -7.87
N GLY A 206 1.22 7.37 -9.01
CA GLY A 206 -0.08 7.72 -9.57
C GLY A 206 -1.21 6.79 -9.14
N LEU A 207 -0.93 5.71 -8.41
CA LEU A 207 -1.95 4.78 -7.93
C LEU A 207 -2.67 5.35 -6.72
N SER A 208 -4.00 5.47 -6.82
CA SER A 208 -4.85 5.79 -5.68
C SER A 208 -4.99 4.59 -4.75
N PHE A 209 -5.30 4.85 -3.48
CA PHE A 209 -5.58 3.80 -2.50
C PHE A 209 -6.71 2.86 -2.97
N LYS A 210 -7.79 3.42 -3.53
CA LYS A 210 -8.88 2.64 -4.15
C LYS A 210 -8.38 1.65 -5.21
N GLN A 211 -7.48 2.07 -6.10
CA GLN A 211 -6.93 1.20 -7.15
C GLN A 211 -6.06 0.09 -6.55
N LEU A 212 -5.26 0.39 -5.53
CA LEU A 212 -4.45 -0.60 -4.81
C LEU A 212 -5.33 -1.65 -4.12
N VAL A 213 -6.37 -1.21 -3.43
CA VAL A 213 -7.32 -2.10 -2.75
C VAL A 213 -8.07 -2.97 -3.75
N ASN A 214 -8.57 -2.40 -4.85
CA ASN A 214 -9.25 -3.20 -5.88
C ASN A 214 -8.33 -4.22 -6.55
N LEU A 215 -7.06 -3.88 -6.77
CA LEU A 215 -6.06 -4.83 -7.27
C LEU A 215 -5.80 -5.96 -6.26
N MET A 216 -5.72 -5.63 -4.98
CA MET A 216 -5.58 -6.61 -3.90
C MET A 216 -6.81 -7.53 -3.81
N VAL A 217 -8.03 -6.98 -3.87
CA VAL A 217 -9.27 -7.78 -3.90
C VAL A 217 -9.32 -8.69 -5.14
N TYR A 218 -8.83 -8.22 -6.29
CA TYR A 218 -8.68 -9.06 -7.49
C TYR A 218 -7.75 -10.26 -7.25
N ILE A 219 -6.64 -10.08 -6.54
CA ILE A 219 -5.75 -11.18 -6.15
C ILE A 219 -6.44 -12.11 -5.15
N LEU A 220 -7.13 -11.56 -4.14
CA LEU A 220 -7.88 -12.32 -3.15
C LEU A 220 -9.02 -13.14 -3.76
N TYR A 221 -9.69 -12.63 -4.80
CA TYR A 221 -10.68 -13.38 -5.57
C TYR A 221 -10.08 -14.66 -6.17
N HIS A 222 -8.89 -14.58 -6.77
CA HIS A 222 -8.21 -15.76 -7.29
C HIS A 222 -7.73 -16.70 -6.18
N PHE A 223 -7.31 -16.15 -5.04
CA PHE A 223 -6.97 -16.96 -3.86
C PHE A 223 -8.18 -17.73 -3.34
N LYS A 224 -9.35 -17.07 -3.22
CA LYS A 224 -10.62 -17.70 -2.88
C LYS A 224 -10.95 -18.82 -3.85
N LYS A 225 -10.89 -18.54 -5.15
CA LYS A 225 -11.19 -19.53 -6.19
C LYS A 225 -10.26 -20.74 -6.16
N ALA A 226 -9.02 -20.56 -5.73
CA ALA A 226 -8.04 -21.63 -5.57
C ALA A 226 -8.14 -22.35 -4.21
N GLY A 227 -9.11 -21.99 -3.35
CA GLY A 227 -9.33 -22.60 -2.04
C GLY A 227 -8.38 -22.14 -0.94
N PHE A 228 -7.57 -21.09 -1.18
CA PHE A 228 -6.67 -20.55 -0.15
C PHE A 228 -7.41 -19.81 0.96
N LEU A 229 -8.63 -19.33 0.68
CA LEU A 229 -9.50 -18.67 1.64
C LEU A 229 -10.53 -19.62 2.29
N ASP A 230 -10.42 -20.94 2.06
CA ASP A 230 -11.37 -21.92 2.57
C ASP A 230 -10.79 -22.70 3.76
N GLY A 231 -11.55 -22.77 4.86
CA GLY A 231 -11.34 -23.69 5.98
C GLY A 231 -10.04 -23.53 6.79
N GLY A 232 -10.14 -23.52 8.13
CA GLY A 232 -8.95 -23.52 8.99
C GLY A 232 -8.09 -22.26 8.89
N ILE A 233 -8.70 -21.11 8.58
CA ILE A 233 -8.01 -19.83 8.51
C ILE A 233 -8.05 -19.16 9.87
N ILE A 234 -6.86 -18.77 10.33
CA ILE A 234 -6.67 -17.94 11.50
C ILE A 234 -6.26 -16.56 11.01
N HIS A 235 -7.06 -15.55 11.31
CA HIS A 235 -6.70 -14.18 11.00
C HIS A 235 -5.76 -13.66 12.08
N CYS A 236 -4.74 -12.92 11.67
CA CYS A 236 -3.75 -12.36 12.59
C CYS A 236 -3.51 -10.89 12.27
N VAL A 237 -3.20 -10.09 13.27
CA VAL A 237 -2.79 -8.69 13.08
C VAL A 237 -1.41 -8.49 13.65
N ASP A 238 -0.54 -7.84 12.87
CA ASP A 238 0.80 -7.45 13.27
C ASP A 238 1.14 -6.08 12.69
N SER A 239 2.12 -5.38 13.28
CA SER A 239 2.67 -4.14 12.75
C SER A 239 4.14 -4.26 12.41
N THR A 240 4.58 -3.53 11.39
CA THR A 240 5.99 -3.36 11.11
C THR A 240 6.36 -1.90 10.94
N GLU A 241 7.56 -1.54 11.36
CA GLU A 241 8.05 -0.18 11.31
C GLU A 241 8.69 0.12 9.96
N LEU A 242 8.27 1.22 9.35
CA LEU A 242 8.84 1.74 8.11
C LEU A 242 9.58 3.04 8.40
N ALA A 243 10.87 2.91 8.69
CA ALA A 243 11.74 4.07 8.91
C ALA A 243 11.96 4.82 7.58
N ILE A 244 11.84 6.14 7.63
CA ILE A 244 12.19 6.98 6.48
C ILE A 244 13.70 7.21 6.50
N GLU A 245 14.34 7.21 5.33
CA GLU A 245 15.77 7.48 5.21
C GLU A 245 16.10 8.95 5.52
N ARG A 246 15.27 9.89 5.05
CA ARG A 246 15.40 11.34 5.30
C ARG A 246 14.58 11.77 6.51
N GLN A 247 15.22 11.84 7.67
CA GLN A 247 14.57 12.10 8.96
C GLN A 247 14.71 13.55 9.44
N GLU A 248 14.81 14.51 8.53
CA GLU A 248 15.12 15.89 8.93
C GLU A 248 13.94 16.55 9.66
N LEU A 249 14.16 16.93 10.91
CA LEU A 249 13.24 17.75 11.70
C LEU A 249 13.29 19.20 11.20
N LEU A 250 12.15 19.71 10.75
CA LEU A 250 12.02 21.06 10.23
C LEU A 250 11.60 22.06 11.31
N ALA A 251 10.64 21.67 12.13
CA ALA A 251 10.14 22.47 13.24
C ALA A 251 9.53 21.56 14.31
N ALA A 252 9.51 22.06 15.56
CA ALA A 252 8.88 21.38 16.67
C ALA A 252 8.29 22.41 17.64
N LEU A 253 7.18 22.04 18.27
CA LEU A 253 6.48 22.82 19.27
C LEU A 253 6.12 21.92 20.45
N THR A 254 6.23 22.43 21.68
CA THR A 254 5.89 21.68 22.89
C THR A 254 4.59 22.19 23.48
N ILE A 255 3.55 21.36 23.48
CA ILE A 255 2.24 21.71 24.05
C ILE A 255 1.91 20.73 25.18
N LYS A 256 1.71 21.25 26.40
CA LYS A 256 1.40 20.45 27.60
C LYS A 256 2.35 19.24 27.77
N GLY A 257 3.64 19.47 27.56
CA GLY A 257 4.69 18.45 27.68
C GLY A 257 4.79 17.46 26.50
N LYS A 258 3.97 17.60 25.45
CA LYS A 258 4.03 16.77 24.24
C LYS A 258 4.61 17.56 23.07
N ASN A 259 5.60 16.95 22.41
CA ASN A 259 6.24 17.52 21.24
C ASN A 259 5.45 17.23 19.96
N ILE A 260 4.99 18.28 19.31
CA ILE A 260 4.45 18.26 17.95
C ILE A 260 5.61 18.55 17.01
N ARG A 261 5.93 17.59 16.13
CA ARG A 261 7.10 17.65 15.26
C ARG A 261 6.67 17.70 13.81
N VAL A 262 7.37 18.48 12.99
CA VAL A 262 7.19 18.51 11.53
C VAL A 262 8.51 18.11 10.89
N TYR A 263 8.44 17.05 10.09
CA TYR A 263 9.59 16.51 9.36
C TYR A 263 9.52 16.86 7.88
N ASP A 264 10.60 16.56 7.15
CA ASP A 264 10.67 16.73 5.70
C ASP A 264 9.55 16.01 4.95
N GLU A 265 9.18 14.81 5.42
CA GLU A 265 7.96 14.12 5.02
C GLU A 265 6.80 14.53 5.95
N ILE A 266 5.73 15.07 5.38
CA ILE A 266 4.66 15.76 6.12
C ILE A 266 3.90 14.79 7.03
N ASP A 267 3.61 13.59 6.52
CA ASP A 267 2.76 12.62 7.18
C ASP A 267 3.50 11.76 8.20
N CYS A 268 4.83 11.75 8.20
CA CYS A 268 5.57 10.94 9.15
C CYS A 268 5.64 11.56 10.55
N ASP A 269 5.91 10.71 11.54
CA ASP A 269 6.19 11.16 12.89
C ASP A 269 7.15 10.21 13.62
N CYS A 270 7.55 10.59 14.84
CA CYS A 270 8.42 9.84 15.71
C CYS A 270 7.63 8.95 16.67
N GLY A 271 7.86 7.65 16.55
CA GLY A 271 7.26 6.59 17.35
C GLY A 271 8.25 5.91 18.28
N LYS A 272 7.77 5.35 19.39
CA LYS A 272 8.58 4.56 20.32
C LYS A 272 8.66 3.11 19.88
N ARG A 273 9.85 2.56 19.69
CA ARG A 273 10.09 1.14 19.38
C ARG A 273 10.03 0.27 20.62
N ARG A 274 9.77 -1.03 20.43
CA ARG A 274 10.11 -2.05 21.44
C ARG A 274 11.62 -2.09 21.62
N LYS A 275 12.10 -2.16 22.87
CA LYS A 275 13.55 -2.27 23.16
C LYS A 275 14.11 -3.52 22.46
N LYS A 276 14.97 -3.31 21.46
CA LYS A 276 15.77 -4.33 20.77
C LYS A 276 17.24 -3.92 20.86
N ARG A 277 18.13 -4.87 21.12
CA ARG A 277 19.56 -4.64 21.43
C ARG A 277 20.28 -3.76 20.40
N ASP A 278 19.90 -3.89 19.13
CA ASP A 278 20.59 -3.25 18.00
C ASP A 278 19.74 -2.19 17.27
N LYS A 279 18.72 -1.62 17.94
CA LYS A 279 17.87 -0.58 17.34
C LYS A 279 17.67 0.60 18.30
N SER A 280 17.61 1.81 17.74
CA SER A 280 17.24 3.02 18.50
C SER A 280 15.88 2.84 19.16
N GLU A 281 15.67 3.46 20.32
CA GLU A 281 14.37 3.44 21.01
C GLU A 281 13.26 4.12 20.21
N TYR A 282 13.60 4.94 19.21
CA TYR A 282 12.64 5.65 18.38
C TYR A 282 12.79 5.34 16.90
N VAL A 283 11.67 5.39 16.18
CA VAL A 283 11.59 5.38 14.71
C VAL A 283 11.00 6.70 14.23
N ILE A 284 11.59 7.31 13.22
CA ILE A 284 10.95 8.41 12.47
C ILE A 284 10.46 7.81 11.16
N GLY A 285 9.14 7.84 10.95
CA GLY A 285 8.51 7.23 9.79
C GLY A 285 7.08 6.80 10.07
N TYR A 286 6.78 5.58 9.66
CA TYR A 286 5.44 5.01 9.70
C TYR A 286 5.42 3.65 10.40
N ARG A 287 4.23 3.20 10.74
CA ARG A 287 3.89 1.81 11.07
C ARG A 287 2.91 1.28 10.05
N LEU A 288 3.21 0.12 9.50
CA LEU A 288 2.33 -0.61 8.61
C LEU A 288 1.63 -1.69 9.44
N HIS A 289 0.34 -1.51 9.68
CA HIS A 289 -0.50 -2.47 10.39
C HIS A 289 -1.15 -3.38 9.35
N THR A 290 -0.95 -4.69 9.47
CA THR A 290 -1.38 -5.64 8.45
C THR A 290 -2.30 -6.70 9.06
N LEU A 291 -3.49 -6.83 8.49
CA LEU A 291 -4.33 -8.01 8.67
C LEU A 291 -3.79 -9.10 7.75
N THR A 292 -3.52 -10.26 8.33
CA THR A 292 -2.98 -11.44 7.66
C THR A 292 -3.90 -12.63 7.90
N ALA A 293 -3.77 -13.65 7.06
CA ALA A 293 -4.38 -14.95 7.29
C ALA A 293 -3.30 -16.02 7.29
N ILE A 294 -3.46 -16.99 8.19
CA ILE A 294 -2.67 -18.22 8.25
C ILE A 294 -3.63 -19.38 7.98
N ASN A 295 -3.33 -20.17 6.96
CA ASN A 295 -4.02 -21.43 6.75
C ASN A 295 -3.40 -22.48 7.68
N ALA A 296 -4.11 -22.86 8.74
CA ALA A 296 -3.63 -23.76 9.78
C ALA A 296 -3.25 -25.16 9.27
N ASN A 297 -3.88 -25.62 8.18
CA ASN A 297 -3.61 -26.93 7.58
C ASN A 297 -2.29 -26.94 6.80
N THR A 298 -1.93 -25.83 6.16
CA THR A 298 -0.74 -25.75 5.29
C THR A 298 0.42 -24.96 5.90
N GLY A 299 0.18 -24.25 7.00
CA GLY A 299 1.14 -23.33 7.62
C GLY A 299 1.45 -22.08 6.78
N ARG A 300 0.74 -21.86 5.67
CA ARG A 300 1.01 -20.72 4.78
C ARG A 300 0.33 -19.46 5.31
N SER A 301 1.11 -18.38 5.40
CA SER A 301 0.65 -17.05 5.77
C SER A 301 0.61 -16.12 4.56
N PHE A 302 -0.40 -15.28 4.46
CA PHE A 302 -0.49 -14.25 3.42
C PHE A 302 -1.12 -12.96 3.94
N PRO A 303 -0.65 -11.79 3.46
CA PRO A 303 -1.24 -10.51 3.82
C PRO A 303 -2.60 -10.35 3.14
N LEU A 304 -3.57 -9.81 3.88
CA LEU A 304 -4.93 -9.56 3.39
C LEU A 304 -5.15 -8.09 3.09
N ILE A 305 -4.80 -7.21 4.03
CA ILE A 305 -4.88 -5.75 3.87
C ILE A 305 -3.92 -5.06 4.84
N SER A 306 -3.42 -3.88 4.49
CA SER A 306 -2.58 -3.08 5.37
C SER A 306 -3.03 -1.63 5.44
N LEU A 307 -2.83 -1.01 6.62
CA LEU A 307 -2.99 0.42 6.86
C LEU A 307 -1.65 1.01 7.27
N LEU A 308 -1.27 2.12 6.64
CA LEU A 308 -0.05 2.85 6.94
C LEU A 308 -0.36 4.04 7.84
N ALA A 309 0.22 4.09 9.03
CA ALA A 309 0.00 5.18 9.96
C ALA A 309 1.31 5.86 10.36
N PRO A 310 1.30 7.14 10.76
CA PRO A 310 2.45 7.79 11.38
C PRO A 310 2.90 6.99 12.62
N ALA A 311 4.21 6.88 12.85
CA ALA A 311 4.73 5.94 13.86
C ALA A 311 4.42 6.32 15.32
N ASN A 312 3.91 7.53 15.58
CA ASN A 312 3.62 8.05 16.93
C ASN A 312 2.33 7.47 17.57
N HIS A 313 1.62 6.61 16.86
CA HIS A 313 0.37 6.00 17.33
C HIS A 313 0.60 4.64 17.99
N HIS A 314 -0.27 4.31 18.95
CA HIS A 314 -0.31 3.00 19.57
C HIS A 314 -1.10 2.02 18.68
N ASP A 315 -0.67 0.76 18.66
CA ASP A 315 -1.14 -0.26 17.72
C ASP A 315 -2.62 -0.62 17.92
N SER A 316 -3.09 -0.61 19.18
CA SER A 316 -4.51 -0.82 19.53
C SER A 316 -5.51 0.09 18.79
N HIS A 317 -5.09 1.28 18.33
CA HIS A 317 -5.98 2.16 17.58
C HIS A 317 -6.33 1.66 16.17
N PHE A 318 -5.61 0.68 15.63
CA PHE A 318 -5.75 0.27 14.22
C PHE A 318 -6.54 -1.03 14.03
N LEU A 319 -6.73 -1.82 15.09
CA LEU A 319 -7.40 -3.11 14.99
C LEU A 319 -8.85 -2.97 14.49
N LYS A 320 -9.61 -2.04 15.09
CA LYS A 320 -10.96 -1.65 14.64
C LYS A 320 -11.02 -1.40 13.13
N TYR A 321 -10.12 -0.57 12.60
CA TYR A 321 -10.14 -0.19 11.20
C TYR A 321 -9.74 -1.34 10.27
N LEU A 322 -8.79 -2.18 10.68
CA LEU A 322 -8.44 -3.38 9.93
C LEU A 322 -9.61 -4.37 9.85
N VAL A 323 -10.34 -4.56 10.95
CA VAL A 323 -11.53 -5.42 11.00
C VAL A 323 -12.65 -4.87 10.13
N GLN A 324 -12.99 -3.59 10.31
CA GLN A 324 -14.02 -2.92 9.52
C GLN A 324 -13.71 -3.00 8.02
N PHE A 325 -12.45 -2.76 7.65
CA PHE A 325 -12.04 -2.83 6.25
C PHE A 325 -12.10 -4.26 5.72
N GLY A 326 -11.56 -5.23 6.48
CA GLY A 326 -11.59 -6.64 6.09
C GLY A 326 -13.01 -7.14 5.86
N LYS A 327 -13.96 -6.75 6.73
CA LYS A 327 -15.39 -7.02 6.54
C LYS A 327 -15.97 -6.31 5.32
N ALA A 328 -15.62 -5.04 5.11
CA ALA A 328 -16.08 -4.27 3.96
C ALA A 328 -15.68 -4.89 2.61
N ILE A 329 -14.51 -5.54 2.54
CA ILE A 329 -14.07 -6.26 1.33
C ILE A 329 -14.60 -7.71 1.25
N GLY A 330 -15.40 -8.15 2.22
CA GLY A 330 -16.08 -9.44 2.22
C GLY A 330 -15.29 -10.61 2.84
N LEU A 331 -14.34 -10.34 3.75
CA LEU A 331 -13.66 -11.40 4.51
C LEU A 331 -14.53 -11.89 5.68
N ASP A 332 -14.57 -13.21 5.87
CA ASP A 332 -15.23 -13.85 7.02
C ASP A 332 -14.33 -13.80 8.26
N LEU A 333 -14.23 -12.61 8.85
CA LEU A 333 -13.50 -12.37 10.09
C LEU A 333 -14.36 -12.80 11.29
N ARG A 334 -13.97 -13.89 11.96
CA ARG A 334 -14.61 -14.37 13.20
C ARG A 334 -13.66 -14.39 14.39
N LEU A 335 -12.41 -14.75 14.14
CA LEU A 335 -11.37 -14.89 15.15
C LEU A 335 -10.09 -14.22 14.66
N ILE A 336 -9.53 -13.33 15.48
CA ILE A 336 -8.26 -12.67 15.23
C ILE A 336 -7.32 -12.95 16.39
N THR A 337 -6.09 -13.37 16.09
CA THR A 337 -5.00 -13.37 17.05
C THR A 337 -4.11 -12.15 16.85
N ALA A 338 -3.70 -11.50 17.93
CA ALA A 338 -2.78 -10.38 17.88
C ALA A 338 -1.87 -10.38 19.10
N ASP A 339 -0.81 -9.58 19.09
CA ASP A 339 0.01 -9.38 20.29
C ASP A 339 -0.72 -8.50 21.34
N GLU A 340 -0.13 -8.38 22.53
CA GLU A 340 -0.67 -7.56 23.63
C GLU A 340 -0.80 -6.06 23.27
N ALA A 341 -0.09 -5.58 22.25
CA ALA A 341 -0.17 -4.18 21.84
C ALA A 341 -1.51 -3.85 21.15
N TYR A 342 -2.23 -4.87 20.67
CA TYR A 342 -3.56 -4.75 20.06
C TYR A 342 -4.72 -5.01 21.04
N HIS A 343 -4.46 -4.97 22.35
CA HIS A 343 -5.49 -5.17 23.38
C HIS A 343 -6.76 -4.34 23.13
N ASP A 344 -7.89 -4.95 23.45
CA ASP A 344 -9.22 -4.34 23.42
C ASP A 344 -9.71 -4.22 24.86
N ASN A 345 -9.40 -3.12 25.54
CA ASN A 345 -9.72 -2.95 26.95
C ASN A 345 -11.23 -2.91 27.24
N ASP A 346 -12.05 -2.68 26.20
CA ASP A 346 -13.48 -2.36 26.33
C ASP A 346 -14.40 -3.34 25.56
N ASP A 347 -13.86 -4.46 25.03
CA ASP A 347 -14.58 -5.43 24.16
C ASP A 347 -15.31 -4.76 22.96
N VAL A 348 -14.80 -3.61 22.51
CA VAL A 348 -15.42 -2.79 21.46
C VAL A 348 -15.39 -3.53 20.13
N ILE A 349 -14.36 -4.32 19.87
CA ILE A 349 -14.22 -5.08 18.62
C ILE A 349 -15.29 -6.16 18.56
N TYR A 350 -15.51 -6.87 19.66
CA TYR A 350 -16.53 -7.91 19.69
C TYR A 350 -17.94 -7.31 19.60
N SER A 351 -18.23 -6.25 20.36
CA SER A 351 -19.54 -5.62 20.36
C SER A 351 -19.90 -4.95 19.03
N GLU A 352 -18.96 -4.26 18.38
CA GLU A 352 -19.23 -3.56 17.12
C GLU A 352 -19.13 -4.48 15.90
N ASN A 353 -18.23 -5.48 15.94
CA ASN A 353 -17.89 -6.27 14.76
C ASN A 353 -18.14 -7.76 14.93
N ASN A 354 -18.59 -8.28 16.07
CA ASN A 354 -18.77 -9.73 16.28
C ASN A 354 -17.52 -10.55 15.91
N VAL A 355 -16.33 -10.03 16.26
CA VAL A 355 -15.04 -10.69 16.05
C VAL A 355 -14.37 -10.90 17.40
N HIS A 356 -13.94 -12.13 17.66
CA HIS A 356 -13.19 -12.46 18.88
C HIS A 356 -11.71 -12.13 18.71
N LEU A 357 -11.15 -11.37 19.65
CA LEU A 357 -9.72 -11.14 19.76
C LEU A 357 -9.10 -12.11 20.76
N ILE A 358 -8.06 -12.82 20.35
CA ILE A 358 -7.20 -13.63 21.23
C ILE A 358 -5.84 -12.96 21.31
N THR A 359 -5.37 -12.70 22.52
CA THR A 359 -4.00 -12.28 22.81
C THR A 359 -3.28 -13.37 23.60
N PRO A 360 -1.94 -13.48 23.50
CA PRO A 360 -1.16 -14.38 24.35
C PRO A 360 -1.46 -14.12 25.84
N PRO A 361 -1.41 -15.15 26.70
CA PRO A 361 -1.54 -14.95 28.14
C PRO A 361 -0.44 -14.00 28.61
N GLY A 362 -0.85 -12.92 29.26
CA GLY A 362 0.06 -11.86 29.70
C GLY A 362 1.22 -12.42 30.53
N SER A 363 2.45 -12.12 30.13
CA SER A 363 3.61 -12.35 31.00
C SER A 363 3.54 -11.38 32.17
N LYS A 364 2.98 -11.82 33.30
CA LYS A 364 2.95 -11.10 34.58
C LYS A 364 4.35 -10.75 35.07
#